data_AF-M2R760-F1
#
_entry.id   AF-M2R760-F1
#
_cell.length_a   1.000
_cell.length_b   1.000
_cell.length_c   1.000
_cell.angle_alpha   90.00
_cell.angle_beta   90.00
_cell.angle_gamma   90.00
#
_symmetry.space_group_name_H-M   'P 1'
#
loop_
_entity.id
_entity.type
_entity.pdbx_description
1 polymer ?
#
loop_
_entity_poly.entity_id
_entity_poly.type
_entity_poly.pdbx_seq_one_letter_code
_entity_poly.pdbx_strand_id
1 'polypeptide(L)'
;MSSLLNFFKQPNDIAIFLNQPFLQYENIFEDFTIHKPVIEKITERDILNIPDPTPTQLLAIIPVPEIIYYHIVTAISTFPLLNEILLTIVPQQMNEMVFWYKYFSFLFKSENQNSLLDDLAQERNGIYLTLTSETTKEIYLSYMKNCFIGQRGMLLMKYIQIINQTTNGMLDKTFYKFTERLEGLPKNQSEIKFRYEFLITIFGEIFRRCKCLYIPYVGNLVLEAVQLFDINDAFYCVMEFVIKAQCCGHFYSSQYGLENLVEYIYCILKTTYPALDNKYRQSINHFITVSLKSLTLKLIEPLEVIKRKAIVEIILKDGKIAVIKLFLVLFKSLHKIDFTNLINSIKQIVSSYLSDDSPNSLLAEVLNYELNPFLLTNHIFNTLQFPPNKEMQRRIINKEQLQGISDIVNEDEFLEIYTMLPPRLQMLIPEQIFTSSIDGLSLKTLYSKCMYHSLLLIICRRGSYIFGVFVAESFEMKKDFYGNSETFLFTIKPKSRKYSHIQNSNHFIINSTPEALSFGGGTGHPSLSFDCYLNVISQTSPTFNNPPLVPRSLASRCDRVEVYSFC
;
A
#
# COMPACT_ATOMS: atom_id res chain seq x y z
N MET A 1 31.43 5.11 -36.31
CA MET A 1 32.17 4.36 -35.26
C MET A 1 32.74 5.24 -34.12
N SER A 2 32.28 6.50 -33.97
CA SER A 2 32.67 7.42 -32.89
C SER A 2 31.52 7.77 -31.92
N SER A 3 30.36 7.11 -32.04
CA SER A 3 29.09 7.49 -31.38
C SER A 3 28.53 6.46 -30.37
N LEU A 4 29.12 5.25 -30.25
CA LEU A 4 28.81 4.29 -29.17
C LEU A 4 29.48 4.66 -27.84
N LEU A 5 30.65 5.31 -27.94
CA LEU A 5 31.28 6.03 -26.82
C LEU A 5 30.43 7.21 -26.35
N ASN A 6 29.56 7.79 -27.18
CA ASN A 6 28.80 8.99 -26.80
C ASN A 6 27.67 8.71 -25.81
N PHE A 7 27.14 7.48 -25.78
CA PHE A 7 26.04 7.07 -24.90
C PHE A 7 26.46 6.84 -23.44
N PHE A 8 27.75 6.59 -23.21
CA PHE A 8 28.34 6.62 -21.87
C PHE A 8 29.24 7.83 -21.66
N LYS A 9 29.53 8.68 -22.67
CA LYS A 9 30.37 9.88 -22.47
C LYS A 9 29.66 10.99 -21.72
N GLN A 10 28.33 11.02 -21.75
CA GLN A 10 27.55 11.99 -20.98
C GLN A 10 27.15 11.30 -19.66
N PRO A 11 27.64 11.76 -18.49
CA PRO A 11 27.26 11.22 -17.17
C PRO A 11 25.78 11.39 -16.82
N ASN A 12 24.96 11.85 -17.78
CA ASN A 12 23.62 12.29 -17.60
C ASN A 12 22.58 11.44 -18.35
N ASP A 13 22.86 10.54 -19.31
CA ASP A 13 21.79 10.02 -20.20
C ASP A 13 20.70 9.17 -19.50
N ILE A 14 21.04 8.36 -18.48
CA ILE A 14 20.03 7.63 -17.67
C ILE A 14 19.31 8.59 -16.71
N ALA A 15 20.05 9.51 -16.06
CA ALA A 15 19.44 10.53 -15.20
C ALA A 15 18.59 11.52 -16.02
N ILE A 16 18.94 11.75 -17.28
CA ILE A 16 18.21 12.54 -18.27
C ILE A 16 16.96 11.76 -18.63
N PHE A 17 17.08 10.53 -19.09
CA PHE A 17 15.93 9.71 -19.44
C PHE A 17 14.95 9.50 -18.27
N LEU A 18 15.46 9.33 -17.05
CA LEU A 18 14.63 9.14 -15.85
C LEU A 18 14.06 10.47 -15.35
N ASN A 19 14.89 11.51 -15.17
CA ASN A 19 14.49 12.69 -14.40
C ASN A 19 14.29 13.94 -15.26
N GLN A 20 14.97 14.10 -16.41
CA GLN A 20 14.86 15.33 -17.24
C GLN A 20 13.41 15.63 -17.66
N PRO A 21 12.61 14.66 -18.14
CA PRO A 21 11.21 14.91 -18.50
C PRO A 21 10.36 15.48 -17.37
N PHE A 22 10.77 15.25 -16.11
CA PHE A 22 10.03 15.66 -14.92
C PHE A 22 10.48 16.99 -14.34
N LEU A 23 11.66 17.52 -14.72
CA LEU A 23 12.21 18.76 -14.17
C LEU A 23 11.25 19.95 -14.35
N GLN A 24 10.55 20.00 -15.47
CA GLN A 24 9.56 21.05 -15.75
C GLN A 24 8.24 20.90 -14.99
N TYR A 25 8.04 19.76 -14.32
CA TYR A 25 6.82 19.41 -13.61
C TYR A 25 7.06 19.18 -12.11
N GLU A 26 8.23 19.54 -11.57
CA GLU A 26 8.59 19.31 -10.15
C GLU A 26 7.51 19.79 -9.19
N ASN A 27 6.99 21.00 -9.40
CA ASN A 27 5.94 21.58 -8.57
C ASN A 27 4.67 20.73 -8.51
N ILE A 28 4.31 20.04 -9.60
CA ILE A 28 3.12 19.20 -9.63
C ILE A 28 3.38 18.00 -8.71
N PHE A 29 4.47 17.27 -8.90
CA PHE A 29 4.72 16.04 -8.15
C PHE A 29 5.09 16.26 -6.68
N GLU A 30 5.73 17.37 -6.34
CA GLU A 30 6.19 17.68 -4.97
C GLU A 30 5.11 18.38 -4.12
N ASP A 31 4.27 19.24 -4.69
CA ASP A 31 3.24 19.96 -3.94
C ASP A 31 1.99 19.10 -3.70
N PHE A 32 2.04 18.34 -2.62
CA PHE A 32 0.92 17.51 -2.18
C PHE A 32 -0.37 18.28 -1.85
N THR A 33 -0.32 19.60 -1.64
CA THR A 33 -1.54 20.37 -1.36
C THR A 33 -2.47 20.42 -2.56
N ILE A 34 -1.91 20.36 -3.78
CA ILE A 34 -2.65 20.32 -5.04
C ILE A 34 -3.40 18.98 -5.15
N HIS A 35 -2.72 17.89 -4.82
CA HIS A 35 -3.22 16.53 -4.98
C HIS A 35 -4.16 16.07 -3.87
N LYS A 36 -3.99 16.60 -2.66
CA LYS A 36 -4.71 16.17 -1.45
C LYS A 36 -6.24 16.07 -1.65
N PRO A 37 -6.96 17.08 -2.20
CA PRO A 37 -8.42 17.01 -2.35
C PRO A 37 -8.89 15.91 -3.30
N VAL A 38 -8.04 15.50 -4.24
CA VAL A 38 -8.30 14.43 -5.21
C VAL A 38 -8.02 13.07 -4.58
N ILE A 39 -6.84 12.91 -3.96
CA ILE A 39 -6.42 11.63 -3.35
C ILE A 39 -7.34 11.26 -2.17
N GLU A 40 -7.80 12.23 -1.36
CA GLU A 40 -8.73 11.95 -0.24
C GLU A 40 -10.08 11.38 -0.67
N LYS A 41 -10.49 11.63 -1.92
CA LYS A 41 -11.78 11.19 -2.47
C LYS A 41 -11.66 10.02 -3.43
N ILE A 42 -10.44 9.54 -3.70
CA ILE A 42 -10.20 8.49 -4.68
C ILE A 42 -10.88 7.20 -4.24
N THR A 43 -11.55 6.53 -5.18
CA THR A 43 -12.20 5.25 -4.92
C THR A 43 -11.59 4.14 -5.77
N GLU A 44 -11.83 2.90 -5.35
CA GLU A 44 -11.47 1.69 -6.12
C GLU A 44 -12.01 1.75 -7.56
N ARG A 45 -13.26 2.23 -7.73
CA ARG A 45 -13.92 2.33 -9.04
C ARG A 45 -13.25 3.34 -9.94
N ASP A 46 -12.73 4.43 -9.38
CA ASP A 46 -12.04 5.46 -10.15
C ASP A 46 -10.79 4.92 -10.82
N ILE A 47 -10.03 4.07 -10.11
CA ILE A 47 -8.87 3.37 -10.67
C ILE A 47 -9.31 2.30 -11.68
N LEU A 48 -10.29 1.47 -11.36
CA LEU A 48 -10.72 0.36 -12.21
C LEU A 48 -11.33 0.82 -13.56
N ASN A 49 -11.97 1.98 -13.58
CA ASN A 49 -12.57 2.55 -14.79
C ASN A 49 -11.55 3.09 -15.80
N ILE A 50 -10.28 3.26 -15.41
CA ILE A 50 -9.22 3.71 -16.33
C ILE A 50 -8.75 2.50 -17.16
N PRO A 51 -8.63 2.64 -18.49
CA PRO A 51 -8.16 1.54 -19.34
C PRO A 51 -6.72 1.15 -18.99
N ASP A 52 -6.37 -0.11 -19.26
CA ASP A 52 -5.00 -0.58 -19.07
C ASP A 52 -4.04 0.15 -20.03
N PRO A 53 -2.87 0.60 -19.55
CA PRO A 53 -1.90 1.29 -20.38
C PRO A 53 -1.24 0.36 -21.40
N THR A 54 -0.91 0.92 -22.55
CA THR A 54 0.03 0.29 -23.47
C THR A 54 1.45 0.28 -22.89
N PRO A 55 2.36 -0.59 -23.34
CA PRO A 55 3.76 -0.56 -22.91
C PRO A 55 4.40 0.82 -23.09
N THR A 56 4.13 1.51 -24.19
CA THR A 56 4.63 2.87 -24.45
C THR A 56 4.12 3.88 -23.45
N GLN A 57 2.86 3.77 -23.01
CA GLN A 57 2.30 4.65 -21.98
C GLN A 57 2.89 4.37 -20.60
N LEU A 58 3.19 3.11 -20.27
CA LEU A 58 3.91 2.79 -19.03
C LEU A 58 5.28 3.48 -18.96
N LEU A 59 5.87 3.86 -20.09
CA LEU A 59 7.10 4.65 -20.10
C LEU A 59 6.96 6.00 -19.44
N ALA A 60 5.75 6.55 -19.31
CA ALA A 60 5.54 7.77 -18.55
C ALA A 60 6.10 7.62 -17.14
N ILE A 61 5.91 6.47 -16.48
CA ILE A 61 6.25 6.29 -15.06
C ILE A 61 7.27 5.19 -14.79
N ILE A 62 7.47 4.21 -15.68
CA ILE A 62 8.40 3.08 -15.48
C ILE A 62 9.52 3.17 -16.54
N PRO A 63 10.83 3.05 -16.22
CA PRO A 63 11.38 2.85 -14.87
C PRO A 63 11.10 4.04 -13.98
N VAL A 64 10.87 3.77 -12.70
CA VAL A 64 10.39 4.74 -11.72
C VAL A 64 11.47 5.79 -11.44
N PRO A 65 11.27 7.05 -11.84
CA PRO A 65 12.19 8.12 -11.49
C PRO A 65 12.03 8.53 -10.03
N GLU A 66 13.04 9.20 -9.49
CA GLU A 66 13.11 9.55 -8.07
C GLU A 66 11.91 10.39 -7.62
N ILE A 67 11.46 11.33 -8.45
CA ILE A 67 10.32 12.21 -8.15
C ILE A 67 8.99 11.44 -8.06
N ILE A 68 8.74 10.52 -8.99
CA ILE A 68 7.56 9.64 -8.97
C ILE A 68 7.62 8.73 -7.75
N TYR A 69 8.83 8.23 -7.45
CA TYR A 69 9.04 7.35 -6.32
C TYR A 69 8.68 8.04 -5.00
N TYR A 70 9.19 9.26 -4.76
CA TYR A 70 8.85 10.04 -3.57
C TYR A 70 7.38 10.41 -3.50
N HIS A 71 6.78 10.78 -4.63
CA HIS A 71 5.35 11.04 -4.69
C HIS A 71 4.56 9.81 -4.23
N ILE A 72 4.82 8.64 -4.81
CA ILE A 72 4.09 7.42 -4.46
C ILE A 72 4.27 7.08 -2.98
N VAL A 73 5.51 7.07 -2.46
CA VAL A 73 5.75 6.74 -1.06
C VAL A 73 5.03 7.71 -0.12
N THR A 74 5.09 9.00 -0.41
CA THR A 74 4.39 10.04 0.37
C THR A 74 2.88 9.88 0.28
N ALA A 75 2.33 9.59 -0.91
CA ALA A 75 0.91 9.40 -1.11
C ALA A 75 0.38 8.19 -0.31
N ILE A 76 1.04 7.04 -0.40
CA ILE A 76 0.67 5.84 0.35
C ILE A 76 0.79 6.05 1.85
N SER A 77 1.85 6.72 2.32
CA SER A 77 2.07 6.95 3.75
C SER A 77 1.10 7.96 4.34
N THR A 78 0.64 8.93 3.53
CA THR A 78 -0.21 10.04 3.98
C THR A 78 -1.70 9.72 3.86
N PHE A 79 -2.09 8.93 2.86
CA PHE A 79 -3.49 8.65 2.55
C PHE A 79 -3.80 7.15 2.72
N PRO A 80 -4.33 6.74 3.90
CA PRO A 80 -4.62 5.34 4.19
C PRO A 80 -5.56 4.68 3.17
N LEU A 81 -6.55 5.42 2.67
CA LEU A 81 -7.50 4.93 1.66
C LEU A 81 -6.79 4.51 0.36
N LEU A 82 -5.83 5.29 -0.12
CA LEU A 82 -5.06 4.95 -1.33
C LEU A 82 -4.24 3.67 -1.12
N ASN A 83 -3.60 3.55 0.06
CA ASN A 83 -2.87 2.34 0.43
C ASN A 83 -3.80 1.12 0.47
N GLU A 84 -5.00 1.23 1.04
CA GLU A 84 -5.96 0.13 1.07
C GLU A 84 -6.47 -0.28 -0.32
N ILE A 85 -6.72 0.69 -1.20
CA ILE A 85 -7.10 0.42 -2.59
C ILE A 85 -5.98 -0.35 -3.28
N LEU A 86 -4.72 0.08 -3.12
CA LEU A 86 -3.55 -0.64 -3.63
C LEU A 86 -3.52 -2.08 -3.12
N LEU A 87 -3.63 -2.29 -1.80
CA LEU A 87 -3.59 -3.62 -1.17
C LEU A 87 -4.76 -4.52 -1.56
N THR A 88 -5.87 -3.96 -2.02
CA THR A 88 -7.07 -4.69 -2.43
C THR A 88 -7.00 -5.11 -3.89
N ILE A 89 -6.57 -4.20 -4.77
CA ILE A 89 -6.55 -4.42 -6.22
C ILE A 89 -5.27 -5.15 -6.66
N VAL A 90 -4.14 -4.86 -6.04
CA VAL A 90 -2.84 -5.45 -6.39
C VAL A 90 -2.51 -6.59 -5.41
N PRO A 91 -2.08 -7.77 -5.87
CA PRO A 91 -1.90 -8.19 -7.27
C PRO A 91 -3.15 -8.84 -7.91
N GLN A 92 -4.29 -8.85 -7.21
CA GLN A 92 -5.44 -9.70 -7.57
C GLN A 92 -6.10 -9.34 -8.90
N GLN A 93 -6.26 -8.05 -9.20
CA GLN A 93 -6.92 -7.54 -10.39
C GLN A 93 -5.95 -6.92 -11.40
N MET A 94 -4.82 -6.36 -10.94
CA MET A 94 -3.77 -5.83 -11.80
C MET A 94 -2.40 -5.90 -11.12
N ASN A 95 -1.33 -5.75 -11.91
CA ASN A 95 0.01 -5.56 -11.35
C ASN A 95 0.22 -4.12 -10.89
N GLU A 96 1.21 -3.93 -10.02
CA GLU A 96 1.50 -2.65 -9.38
C GLU A 96 1.88 -1.52 -10.37
N MET A 97 2.57 -1.84 -11.46
CA MET A 97 2.93 -0.84 -12.49
C MET A 97 1.69 -0.26 -13.16
N VAL A 98 0.72 -1.12 -13.48
CA VAL A 98 -0.57 -0.71 -14.05
C VAL A 98 -1.35 0.13 -13.05
N PHE A 99 -1.37 -0.26 -11.77
CA PHE A 99 -2.03 0.50 -10.72
C PHE A 99 -1.51 1.93 -10.64
N TRP A 100 -0.19 2.12 -10.57
CA TRP A 100 0.40 3.46 -10.46
C TRP A 100 0.16 4.31 -11.71
N TYR A 101 0.16 3.71 -12.90
CA TYR A 101 -0.21 4.44 -14.11
C TYR A 101 -1.64 4.96 -14.04
N LYS A 102 -2.59 4.08 -13.64
CA LYS A 102 -4.00 4.45 -13.51
C LYS A 102 -4.20 5.51 -12.42
N TYR A 103 -3.48 5.41 -11.31
CA TYR A 103 -3.48 6.43 -10.26
C TYR A 103 -3.07 7.81 -10.80
N PHE A 104 -1.93 7.92 -11.48
CA PHE A 104 -1.50 9.20 -12.06
C PHE A 104 -2.46 9.68 -13.16
N SER A 105 -3.02 8.78 -13.95
CA SER A 105 -4.00 9.13 -14.98
C SER A 105 -5.27 9.72 -14.36
N PHE A 106 -5.75 9.15 -13.25
CA PHE A 106 -6.86 9.70 -12.48
C PHE A 106 -6.53 11.08 -11.89
N LEU A 107 -5.35 11.18 -11.27
CA LEU A 107 -4.89 12.38 -10.57
C LEU A 107 -4.84 13.57 -11.54
N PHE A 108 -4.09 13.44 -12.64
CA PHE A 108 -3.93 14.52 -13.61
C PHE A 108 -5.21 14.83 -14.37
N LYS A 109 -6.07 13.85 -14.61
CA LYS A 109 -7.38 14.10 -15.20
C LYS A 109 -8.25 14.98 -14.31
N SER A 110 -8.23 14.73 -13.00
CA SER A 110 -8.98 15.51 -12.01
C SER A 110 -8.46 16.94 -11.87
N GLU A 111 -7.19 17.17 -12.23
CA GLU A 111 -6.50 18.47 -12.17
C GLU A 111 -6.46 19.21 -13.52
N ASN A 112 -7.22 18.74 -14.52
CA ASN A 112 -7.24 19.26 -15.89
C ASN A 112 -5.90 19.17 -16.63
N GLN A 113 -5.02 18.26 -16.24
CA GLN A 113 -3.72 17.98 -16.87
C GLN A 113 -3.76 16.68 -17.71
N ASN A 114 -4.77 16.54 -18.57
CA ASN A 114 -5.06 15.29 -19.28
C ASN A 114 -3.92 14.77 -20.19
N SER A 115 -3.09 15.65 -20.75
CA SER A 115 -2.02 15.26 -21.67
C SER A 115 -0.71 14.88 -20.98
N LEU A 116 -0.55 15.19 -19.70
CA LEU A 116 0.75 15.17 -19.03
C LEU A 116 1.45 13.80 -19.09
N LEU A 117 0.71 12.71 -18.84
CA LEU A 117 1.30 11.36 -18.95
C LEU A 117 1.68 10.98 -20.38
N ASP A 118 0.88 11.41 -21.37
CA ASP A 118 1.17 11.13 -22.77
C ASP A 118 2.38 11.96 -23.24
N ASP A 119 2.49 13.21 -22.79
CA ASP A 119 3.63 14.10 -23.05
C ASP A 119 4.91 13.52 -22.43
N LEU A 120 4.86 13.09 -21.17
CA LEU A 120 5.96 12.41 -20.49
C LEU A 120 6.36 11.10 -21.18
N ALA A 121 5.39 10.28 -21.59
CA ALA A 121 5.64 9.05 -22.34
C ALA A 121 6.31 9.35 -23.69
N GLN A 122 5.86 10.39 -24.41
CA GLN A 122 6.44 10.79 -25.69
C GLN A 122 7.85 11.35 -25.52
N GLU A 123 8.10 12.19 -24.51
CA GLU A 123 9.44 12.74 -24.25
C GLU A 123 10.42 11.63 -23.88
N ARG A 124 10.01 10.73 -22.97
CA ARG A 124 10.80 9.54 -22.61
C ARG A 124 11.01 8.62 -23.79
N ASN A 125 9.99 8.40 -24.63
CA ASN A 125 10.12 7.61 -25.85
C ASN A 125 11.02 8.30 -26.89
N GLY A 126 11.00 9.63 -26.98
CA GLY A 126 11.87 10.42 -27.85
C GLY A 126 13.33 10.29 -27.43
N ILE A 127 13.63 10.49 -26.14
CA ILE A 127 14.94 10.20 -25.56
C ILE A 127 15.32 8.76 -25.87
N TYR A 128 14.42 7.80 -25.62
CA TYR A 128 14.62 6.37 -25.91
C TYR A 128 14.95 6.06 -27.38
N LEU A 129 14.33 6.74 -28.35
CA LEU A 129 14.60 6.55 -29.78
C LEU A 129 15.90 7.21 -30.22
N THR A 130 16.37 8.25 -29.52
CA THR A 130 17.67 8.89 -29.77
C THR A 130 18.85 8.12 -29.18
N LEU A 131 18.60 7.07 -28.39
CA LEU A 131 19.67 6.23 -27.84
C LEU A 131 20.35 5.46 -28.98
N THR A 132 21.58 5.81 -29.28
CA THR A 132 22.33 5.36 -30.47
C THR A 132 22.84 3.91 -30.39
N SER A 133 22.62 3.20 -29.27
CA SER A 133 23.16 1.86 -29.04
C SER A 133 22.06 0.79 -29.14
N GLU A 134 22.26 -0.18 -30.04
CA GLU A 134 21.40 -1.37 -30.22
C GLU A 134 21.26 -2.15 -28.88
N THR A 135 22.26 -2.06 -28.01
CA THR A 135 22.33 -2.61 -26.65
C THR A 135 21.42 -1.92 -25.62
N THR A 136 21.29 -0.59 -25.61
CA THR A 136 20.36 0.11 -24.71
C THR A 136 18.93 -0.16 -25.14
N LYS A 137 18.73 -0.22 -26.46
CA LYS A 137 17.48 -0.67 -27.06
C LYS A 137 17.16 -2.11 -26.70
N GLU A 138 18.11 -3.05 -26.69
CA GLU A 138 17.92 -4.44 -26.26
C GLU A 138 17.60 -4.58 -24.75
N ILE A 139 18.31 -3.88 -23.86
CA ILE A 139 18.03 -3.88 -22.41
C ILE A 139 16.62 -3.34 -22.14
N TYR A 140 16.26 -2.26 -22.81
CA TYR A 140 14.98 -1.60 -22.65
C TYR A 140 13.83 -2.32 -23.38
N LEU A 141 14.07 -2.92 -24.55
CA LEU A 141 13.13 -3.81 -25.24
C LEU A 141 12.85 -5.07 -24.40
N SER A 142 13.88 -5.59 -23.74
CA SER A 142 13.74 -6.74 -22.85
C SER A 142 12.99 -6.41 -21.57
N TYR A 143 13.22 -5.19 -21.07
CA TYR A 143 12.46 -4.55 -20.00
C TYR A 143 10.98 -4.30 -20.37
N MET A 144 10.69 -3.84 -21.59
CA MET A 144 9.34 -3.52 -22.07
C MET A 144 8.50 -4.71 -22.53
N LYS A 145 9.14 -5.78 -22.99
CA LYS A 145 8.44 -6.97 -23.52
C LYS A 145 8.34 -8.11 -22.52
N ASN A 146 8.85 -7.96 -21.28
CA ASN A 146 9.04 -9.07 -20.33
C ASN A 146 9.77 -10.30 -20.94
N CYS A 147 10.55 -10.08 -22.01
CA CYS A 147 11.18 -11.11 -22.80
C CYS A 147 12.49 -10.57 -23.37
N PHE A 148 13.62 -11.05 -22.86
CA PHE A 148 14.88 -10.99 -23.61
C PHE A 148 14.74 -11.96 -24.79
N ILE A 149 14.50 -11.42 -25.98
CA ILE A 149 14.58 -12.16 -27.24
C ILE A 149 16.03 -12.07 -27.72
N GLY A 150 16.78 -13.17 -27.63
CA GLY A 150 17.99 -13.38 -28.45
C GLY A 150 19.29 -13.65 -27.69
N GLN A 151 19.61 -14.95 -27.56
CA GLN A 151 20.94 -15.54 -27.31
C GLN A 151 21.69 -15.09 -26.03
N ARG A 152 21.38 -15.77 -24.91
CA ARG A 152 22.14 -15.71 -23.63
C ARG A 152 23.67 -15.75 -23.82
N GLY A 153 24.16 -16.49 -24.81
CA GLY A 153 25.59 -16.70 -25.05
C GLY A 153 26.38 -15.52 -25.64
N MET A 154 25.76 -14.47 -26.18
CA MET A 154 26.49 -13.37 -26.84
C MET A 154 26.48 -12.04 -26.08
N LEU A 155 25.73 -11.93 -24.98
CA LEU A 155 25.54 -10.66 -24.27
C LEU A 155 26.85 -10.16 -23.66
N LEU A 156 27.56 -11.04 -22.94
CA LEU A 156 28.87 -10.72 -22.34
C LEU A 156 29.88 -10.25 -23.41
N MET A 157 29.94 -10.94 -24.55
CA MET A 157 30.83 -10.58 -25.66
C MET A 157 30.51 -9.20 -26.26
N LYS A 158 29.22 -8.86 -26.42
CA LYS A 158 28.80 -7.51 -26.84
C LYS A 158 29.30 -6.44 -25.85
N TYR A 159 29.16 -6.67 -24.54
CA TYR A 159 29.64 -5.71 -23.52
C TYR A 159 31.16 -5.57 -23.49
N ILE A 160 31.91 -6.67 -23.65
CA ILE A 160 33.37 -6.64 -23.74
C ILE A 160 33.80 -5.79 -24.93
N GLN A 161 33.21 -5.99 -26.12
CA GLN A 161 33.52 -5.19 -27.31
C GLN A 161 33.25 -3.70 -27.08
N ILE A 162 32.17 -3.34 -26.39
CA ILE A 162 31.83 -1.94 -26.06
C ILE A 162 32.85 -1.34 -25.09
N ILE A 163 33.19 -2.07 -24.02
CA ILE A 163 34.17 -1.64 -23.01
C ILE A 163 35.57 -1.47 -23.63
N ASN A 164 35.93 -2.32 -24.59
CA ASN A 164 37.20 -2.21 -25.30
C ASN A 164 37.29 -0.94 -26.15
N GLN A 165 36.18 -0.53 -26.77
CA GLN A 165 36.11 0.75 -27.46
C GLN A 165 36.32 1.92 -26.49
N THR A 166 35.74 1.88 -25.28
CA THR A 166 35.87 2.96 -24.29
C THR A 166 37.23 3.02 -23.56
N THR A 167 37.95 1.90 -23.47
CA THR A 167 39.23 1.77 -22.74
C THR A 167 40.46 1.69 -23.66
N ASN A 168 40.34 2.11 -24.92
CA ASN A 168 41.41 2.05 -25.94
C ASN A 168 42.02 0.64 -26.10
N GLY A 169 41.22 -0.41 -25.95
CA GLY A 169 41.65 -1.81 -26.15
C GLY A 169 42.54 -2.41 -25.05
N MET A 170 42.70 -1.76 -23.90
CA MET A 170 43.41 -2.34 -22.74
C MET A 170 42.73 -3.61 -22.22
N LEU A 171 41.41 -3.67 -22.28
CA LEU A 171 40.60 -4.83 -21.91
C LEU A 171 40.50 -5.90 -23.04
N ASP A 172 41.08 -5.72 -24.22
CA ASP A 172 40.98 -6.73 -25.29
C ASP A 172 42.18 -7.69 -25.25
N LYS A 173 43.39 -7.12 -25.18
CA LYS A 173 44.66 -7.89 -25.21
C LYS A 173 44.84 -8.84 -24.04
N THR A 174 44.30 -8.49 -22.88
CA THR A 174 44.40 -9.27 -21.65
C THR A 174 43.29 -10.32 -21.56
N PHE A 175 42.19 -10.18 -22.31
CA PHE A 175 40.95 -10.93 -22.05
C PHE A 175 40.54 -11.90 -23.17
N TYR A 176 40.85 -11.61 -24.44
CA TYR A 176 40.57 -12.53 -25.56
C TYR A 176 41.31 -13.88 -25.44
N LYS A 177 42.46 -13.90 -24.74
CA LYS A 177 43.20 -15.13 -24.42
C LYS A 177 42.51 -16.02 -23.36
N PHE A 178 41.53 -15.50 -22.63
CA PHE A 178 40.95 -16.17 -21.46
C PHE A 178 39.51 -16.64 -21.68
N THR A 179 38.70 -15.97 -22.50
CA THR A 179 37.30 -16.35 -22.74
C THR A 179 37.14 -17.76 -23.31
N GLU A 180 38.01 -18.21 -24.23
CA GLU A 180 38.04 -19.61 -24.72
C GLU A 180 38.35 -20.64 -23.62
N ARG A 181 38.92 -20.24 -22.47
CA ARG A 181 39.29 -21.14 -21.36
C ARG A 181 38.27 -21.18 -20.22
N LEU A 182 37.19 -20.39 -20.28
CA LEU A 182 36.24 -20.18 -19.18
C LEU A 182 34.86 -20.77 -19.47
N GLU A 183 34.73 -21.57 -20.52
CA GLU A 183 33.51 -22.34 -20.80
C GLU A 183 33.26 -23.41 -19.74
N GLY A 184 32.00 -23.60 -19.36
CA GLY A 184 31.58 -24.54 -18.32
C GLY A 184 31.80 -24.02 -16.89
N LEU A 185 31.62 -24.91 -15.91
CA LEU A 185 31.77 -24.60 -14.50
C LEU A 185 33.25 -24.45 -14.10
N PRO A 186 33.57 -23.58 -13.11
CA PRO A 186 34.94 -23.41 -12.66
C PRO A 186 35.50 -24.70 -12.04
N LYS A 187 36.76 -25.02 -12.34
CA LYS A 187 37.41 -26.27 -11.91
C LYS A 187 38.13 -26.16 -10.58
N ASN A 188 38.53 -24.95 -10.19
CA ASN A 188 39.30 -24.72 -8.97
C ASN A 188 39.08 -23.29 -8.43
N GLN A 189 39.55 -23.02 -7.21
CA GLN A 189 39.41 -21.70 -6.59
C GLN A 189 40.15 -20.58 -7.33
N SER A 190 41.27 -20.88 -8.00
CA SER A 190 41.98 -19.85 -8.78
C SER A 190 41.13 -19.36 -9.97
N GLU A 191 40.39 -20.28 -10.58
CA GLU A 191 39.49 -19.98 -11.68
C GLU A 191 38.25 -19.21 -11.20
N ILE A 192 37.69 -19.57 -10.04
CA ILE A 192 36.61 -18.81 -9.39
C ILE A 192 37.06 -17.36 -9.14
N LYS A 193 38.25 -17.19 -8.54
CA LYS A 193 38.82 -15.86 -8.28
C LYS A 193 39.00 -15.06 -9.56
N PHE A 194 39.55 -15.68 -10.60
CA PHE A 194 39.74 -15.03 -11.90
C PHE A 194 38.40 -14.61 -12.53
N ARG A 195 37.41 -15.52 -12.57
CA ARG A 195 36.06 -15.23 -13.09
C ARG A 195 35.38 -14.10 -12.31
N TYR A 196 35.53 -14.09 -10.99
CA TYR A 196 35.03 -13.03 -10.12
C TYR A 196 35.68 -11.68 -10.46
N GLU A 197 37.01 -11.59 -10.46
CA GLU A 197 37.74 -10.36 -10.79
C GLU A 197 37.40 -9.85 -12.19
N PHE A 198 37.26 -10.77 -13.15
CA PHE A 198 36.82 -10.49 -14.51
C PHE A 198 35.44 -9.84 -14.56
N LEU A 199 34.41 -10.50 -14.00
CA LEU A 199 33.05 -9.97 -14.02
C LEU A 199 32.93 -8.69 -13.19
N ILE A 200 33.59 -8.59 -12.04
CA ILE A 200 33.59 -7.35 -11.24
C ILE A 200 34.21 -6.19 -11.99
N THR A 201 35.25 -6.41 -12.79
CA THR A 201 35.83 -5.36 -13.63
C THR A 201 34.82 -4.90 -14.68
N ILE A 202 34.12 -5.84 -15.32
CA ILE A 202 33.09 -5.55 -16.32
C ILE A 202 31.91 -4.80 -15.69
N PHE A 203 31.33 -5.31 -14.60
CA PHE A 203 30.25 -4.65 -13.88
C PHE A 203 30.68 -3.30 -13.30
N GLY A 204 31.92 -3.21 -12.83
CA GLY A 204 32.55 -1.97 -12.41
C GLY A 204 32.49 -0.93 -13.51
N GLU A 205 32.85 -1.27 -14.74
CA GLU A 205 32.79 -0.35 -15.88
C GLU A 205 31.35 -0.06 -16.34
N ILE A 206 30.47 -1.08 -16.37
CA ILE A 206 29.05 -0.93 -16.72
C ILE A 206 28.36 0.05 -15.76
N PHE A 207 28.56 -0.11 -14.45
CA PHE A 207 27.89 0.68 -13.42
C PHE A 207 28.66 1.92 -12.99
N ARG A 208 29.93 2.10 -13.39
CA ARG A 208 30.80 3.23 -13.01
C ARG A 208 30.13 4.60 -13.16
N ARG A 209 29.30 4.74 -14.19
CA ARG A 209 28.66 6.00 -14.58
C ARG A 209 27.20 6.11 -14.11
N CYS A 210 26.65 5.09 -13.45
CA CYS A 210 25.30 5.07 -12.93
C CYS A 210 25.27 5.51 -11.44
N LYS A 211 25.49 6.80 -11.18
CA LYS A 211 25.61 7.32 -9.79
C LYS A 211 24.37 7.12 -8.92
N CYS A 212 23.20 6.94 -9.52
CA CYS A 212 21.93 6.71 -8.83
C CYS A 212 21.76 5.24 -8.37
N LEU A 213 22.60 4.30 -8.85
CA LEU A 213 22.54 2.89 -8.45
C LEU A 213 23.27 2.66 -7.13
N TYR A 214 22.56 2.12 -6.15
CA TYR A 214 23.13 1.64 -4.90
C TYR A 214 22.90 0.13 -4.77
N ILE A 215 23.93 -0.64 -5.15
CA ILE A 215 23.86 -2.10 -5.28
C ILE A 215 25.05 -2.81 -4.61
N PRO A 216 25.29 -2.59 -3.30
CA PRO A 216 26.46 -3.15 -2.59
C PRO A 216 26.49 -4.69 -2.54
N TYR A 217 25.37 -5.35 -2.83
CA TYR A 217 25.26 -6.80 -2.90
C TYR A 217 25.83 -7.40 -4.19
N VAL A 218 26.08 -6.62 -5.25
CA VAL A 218 26.51 -7.15 -6.56
C VAL A 218 27.82 -7.91 -6.47
N GLY A 219 28.76 -7.48 -5.62
CA GLY A 219 29.98 -8.24 -5.38
C GLY A 219 29.69 -9.68 -4.93
N ASN A 220 28.85 -9.82 -3.92
CA ASN A 220 28.42 -11.13 -3.41
C ASN A 220 27.63 -11.92 -4.46
N LEU A 221 26.78 -11.25 -5.23
CA LEU A 221 26.00 -11.85 -6.30
C LEU A 221 26.90 -12.43 -7.41
N VAL A 222 27.92 -11.68 -7.85
CA VAL A 222 28.90 -12.15 -8.84
C VAL A 222 29.69 -13.33 -8.29
N LEU A 223 30.14 -13.25 -7.04
CA LEU A 223 30.89 -14.34 -6.40
C LEU A 223 30.10 -15.64 -6.40
N GLU A 224 28.80 -15.60 -6.10
CA GLU A 224 27.97 -16.80 -6.13
C GLU A 224 27.64 -17.24 -7.57
N ALA A 225 27.32 -16.30 -8.45
CA ALA A 225 26.97 -16.62 -9.83
C ALA A 225 28.11 -17.35 -10.56
N VAL A 226 29.37 -16.93 -10.39
CA VAL A 226 30.52 -17.61 -11.03
C VAL A 226 30.78 -19.02 -10.48
N GLN A 227 30.27 -19.35 -9.30
CA GLN A 227 30.35 -20.68 -8.69
C GLN A 227 29.19 -21.60 -9.09
N LEU A 228 28.09 -21.02 -9.55
CA LEU A 228 26.85 -21.70 -9.92
C LEU A 228 26.73 -21.94 -11.42
N PHE A 229 27.23 -21.01 -12.23
CA PHE A 229 26.99 -20.96 -13.66
C PHE A 229 28.29 -20.86 -14.47
N ASP A 230 28.20 -21.11 -15.77
CA ASP A 230 29.26 -20.68 -16.68
C ASP A 230 29.38 -19.15 -16.69
N ILE A 231 30.47 -18.62 -17.26
CA ILE A 231 30.74 -17.19 -17.17
C ILE A 231 29.71 -16.30 -17.90
N ASN A 232 29.10 -16.80 -18.98
CA ASN A 232 28.09 -16.07 -19.73
C ASN A 232 26.76 -16.06 -18.97
N ASP A 233 26.36 -17.21 -18.45
CA ASP A 233 25.15 -17.37 -17.64
C ASP A 233 25.29 -16.63 -16.29
N ALA A 234 26.48 -16.63 -15.68
CA ALA A 234 26.77 -15.85 -14.48
C ALA A 234 26.61 -14.34 -14.74
N PHE A 235 27.17 -13.84 -15.84
CA PHE A 235 26.99 -12.45 -16.26
C PHE A 235 25.50 -12.13 -16.50
N TYR A 236 24.81 -13.00 -17.24
CA TYR A 236 23.39 -12.84 -17.55
C TYR A 236 22.54 -12.80 -16.28
N CYS A 237 22.74 -13.74 -15.37
CA CYS A 237 22.00 -13.85 -14.12
C CYS A 237 22.17 -12.59 -13.25
N VAL A 238 23.41 -12.10 -13.10
CA VAL A 238 23.69 -10.87 -12.34
C VAL A 238 23.03 -9.65 -13.00
N MET A 239 23.14 -9.51 -14.32
CA MET A 239 22.49 -8.43 -15.06
C MET A 239 20.97 -8.48 -14.92
N GLU A 240 20.37 -9.66 -15.11
CA GLU A 240 18.93 -9.88 -14.99
C GLU A 240 18.43 -9.51 -13.59
N PHE A 241 19.16 -9.92 -12.54
CA PHE A 241 18.80 -9.61 -11.16
C PHE A 241 18.80 -8.10 -10.88
N VAL A 242 19.85 -7.38 -11.32
CA VAL A 242 19.95 -5.92 -11.15
C VAL A 242 18.87 -5.18 -11.95
N ILE A 243 18.56 -5.64 -13.17
CA ILE A 243 17.48 -5.09 -13.99
C ILE A 243 16.13 -5.30 -13.29
N LYS A 244 15.83 -6.52 -12.84
CA LYS A 244 14.59 -6.81 -12.10
C LYS A 244 14.48 -5.99 -10.81
N ALA A 245 15.60 -5.75 -10.12
CA ALA A 245 15.62 -4.89 -8.93
C ALA A 245 15.15 -3.45 -9.25
N GLN A 246 15.59 -2.88 -10.37
CA GLN A 246 15.17 -1.54 -10.80
C GLN A 246 13.73 -1.49 -11.33
N CYS A 247 13.28 -2.54 -11.99
CA CYS A 247 12.08 -2.46 -12.83
C CYS A 247 10.82 -2.99 -12.15
N CYS A 248 10.94 -4.04 -11.33
CA CYS A 248 9.79 -4.68 -10.69
C CYS A 248 9.97 -4.83 -9.18
N GLY A 249 10.93 -4.10 -8.58
CA GLY A 249 11.17 -4.15 -7.14
C GLY A 249 11.65 -5.52 -6.63
N HIS A 250 12.22 -6.34 -7.52
CA HIS A 250 12.68 -7.70 -7.19
C HIS A 250 13.69 -7.72 -6.04
N PHE A 251 14.53 -6.69 -5.98
CA PHE A 251 15.41 -6.36 -4.87
C PHE A 251 15.60 -4.84 -4.83
N TYR A 252 16.35 -4.33 -3.85
CA TYR A 252 16.61 -2.89 -3.79
C TYR A 252 17.70 -2.48 -4.78
N SER A 253 17.64 -1.25 -5.24
CA SER A 253 18.57 -0.70 -6.25
C SER A 253 19.03 0.74 -5.94
N SER A 254 18.49 1.34 -4.88
CA SER A 254 18.82 2.67 -4.35
C SER A 254 19.01 2.60 -2.83
N GLN A 255 19.65 3.62 -2.24
CA GLN A 255 19.84 3.67 -0.79
C GLN A 255 18.50 3.78 -0.07
N TYR A 256 17.61 4.63 -0.57
CA TYR A 256 16.26 4.77 -0.05
C TYR A 256 15.47 3.45 -0.15
N GLY A 257 15.59 2.74 -1.29
CA GLY A 257 14.99 1.42 -1.47
C GLY A 257 15.48 0.39 -0.46
N LEU A 258 16.76 0.46 -0.04
CA LEU A 258 17.28 -0.37 1.03
C LEU A 258 16.64 -0.02 2.38
N GLU A 259 16.60 1.26 2.74
CA GLU A 259 16.02 1.74 4.01
C GLU A 259 14.55 1.34 4.12
N ASN A 260 13.78 1.54 3.04
CA ASN A 260 12.39 1.09 2.96
C ASN A 260 12.23 -0.43 3.06
N LEU A 261 13.10 -1.20 2.40
CA LEU A 261 13.06 -2.67 2.49
C LEU A 261 13.38 -3.15 3.91
N VAL A 262 14.30 -2.49 4.62
CA VAL A 262 14.63 -2.80 6.02
C VAL A 262 13.41 -2.57 6.91
N GLU A 263 12.78 -1.39 6.83
CA GLU A 263 11.58 -1.10 7.61
C GLU A 263 10.43 -2.04 7.27
N TYR A 264 10.25 -2.36 5.99
CA TYR A 264 9.22 -3.29 5.53
C TYR A 264 9.41 -4.70 6.10
N ILE A 265 10.64 -5.23 6.06
CA ILE A 265 10.96 -6.53 6.65
C ILE A 265 10.75 -6.51 8.17
N TYR A 266 11.14 -5.42 8.85
CA TYR A 266 10.88 -5.28 10.29
C TYR A 266 9.38 -5.30 10.60
N CYS A 267 8.56 -4.55 9.85
CA CYS A 267 7.11 -4.56 10.00
C CYS A 267 6.54 -5.97 9.79
N ILE A 268 6.96 -6.69 8.75
CA ILE A 268 6.53 -8.08 8.51
C ILE A 268 6.91 -8.99 9.70
N LEU A 269 8.13 -8.87 10.22
CA LEU A 269 8.58 -9.63 11.39
C LEU A 269 7.76 -9.30 12.64
N LYS A 270 7.50 -8.02 12.90
CA LYS A 270 6.72 -7.56 14.06
C LYS A 270 5.26 -7.98 13.98
N THR A 271 4.65 -7.92 12.79
CA THR A 271 3.29 -8.39 12.54
C THR A 271 3.19 -9.91 12.70
N THR A 272 4.16 -10.66 12.19
CA THR A 272 4.16 -12.12 12.28
C THR A 272 4.48 -12.60 13.70
N TYR A 273 5.36 -11.88 14.41
CA TYR A 273 5.78 -12.20 15.77
C TYR A 273 5.54 -11.02 16.71
N PRO A 274 4.29 -10.82 17.20
CA PRO A 274 3.94 -9.68 18.06
C PRO A 274 4.78 -9.56 19.34
N ALA A 275 5.30 -10.69 19.84
CA ALA A 275 6.20 -10.77 20.99
C ALA A 275 7.58 -10.13 20.78
N LEU A 276 7.94 -9.77 19.55
CA LEU A 276 9.18 -9.07 19.23
C LEU A 276 9.20 -7.68 19.89
N ASP A 277 10.02 -7.49 20.92
CA ASP A 277 10.05 -6.25 21.70
C ASP A 277 10.59 -5.07 20.86
N ASN A 278 9.87 -3.94 20.88
CA ASN A 278 10.24 -2.73 20.14
C ASN A 278 11.60 -2.16 20.58
N LYS A 279 12.07 -2.48 21.79
CA LYS A 279 13.41 -2.04 22.25
C LYS A 279 14.54 -2.58 21.38
N TYR A 280 14.34 -3.70 20.68
CA TYR A 280 15.35 -4.31 19.80
C TYR A 280 15.27 -3.83 18.35
N ARG A 281 14.35 -2.92 18.01
CA ARG A 281 14.13 -2.45 16.63
C ARG A 281 15.42 -1.98 15.95
N GLN A 282 16.23 -1.18 16.63
CA GLN A 282 17.49 -0.68 16.06
C GLN A 282 18.48 -1.81 15.74
N SER A 283 18.66 -2.76 16.66
CA SER A 283 19.52 -3.93 16.45
C SER A 283 19.04 -4.80 15.29
N ILE A 284 17.73 -4.99 15.18
CA ILE A 284 17.11 -5.80 14.11
C ILE A 284 17.25 -5.10 12.76
N ASN A 285 16.96 -3.79 12.69
CA ASN A 285 17.15 -3.01 11.46
C ASN A 285 18.61 -3.03 10.99
N HIS A 286 19.56 -2.91 11.92
CA HIS A 286 20.99 -3.03 11.61
C HIS A 286 21.32 -4.42 11.07
N PHE A 287 20.84 -5.48 11.71
CA PHE A 287 21.00 -6.87 11.28
C PHE A 287 20.45 -7.10 9.86
N ILE A 288 19.22 -6.65 9.58
CA ILE A 288 18.58 -6.76 8.26
C ILE A 288 19.42 -6.01 7.22
N THR A 289 19.86 -4.79 7.52
CA THR A 289 20.68 -3.96 6.64
C THR A 289 21.98 -4.67 6.23
N VAL A 290 22.73 -5.19 7.21
CA VAL A 290 24.00 -5.91 6.95
C VAL A 290 23.76 -7.18 6.15
N SER A 291 22.66 -7.89 6.44
CA SER A 291 22.28 -9.11 5.74
C SER A 291 21.92 -8.82 4.28
N LEU A 292 21.10 -7.81 4.01
CA LEU A 292 20.72 -7.39 2.65
C LEU A 292 21.93 -6.95 1.82
N LYS A 293 22.83 -6.14 2.40
CA LYS A 293 24.08 -5.72 1.73
C LYS A 293 24.98 -6.90 1.35
N SER A 294 24.87 -8.01 2.07
CA SER A 294 25.64 -9.22 1.82
C SER A 294 24.86 -10.34 1.10
N LEU A 295 23.69 -10.03 0.53
CA LEU A 295 22.78 -11.01 -0.08
C LEU A 295 22.47 -12.20 0.86
N THR A 296 22.45 -11.95 2.17
CA THR A 296 22.29 -12.94 3.25
C THR A 296 23.35 -14.03 3.33
N LEU A 297 24.41 -13.99 2.50
CA LEU A 297 25.44 -15.04 2.43
C LEU A 297 26.13 -15.29 3.77
N LYS A 298 26.37 -14.22 4.53
CA LYS A 298 26.95 -14.30 5.87
C LYS A 298 26.09 -15.12 6.84
N LEU A 299 24.78 -15.19 6.65
CA LEU A 299 23.89 -15.95 7.54
C LEU A 299 23.94 -17.43 7.25
N ILE A 300 23.99 -17.79 5.97
CA ILE A 300 23.99 -19.18 5.50
C ILE A 300 25.38 -19.80 5.43
N GLU A 301 26.45 -19.04 5.70
CA GLU A 301 27.84 -19.50 5.76
C GLU A 301 28.02 -20.84 6.52
N PRO A 302 27.37 -21.08 7.68
CA PRO A 302 27.54 -22.34 8.40
C PRO A 302 27.11 -23.57 7.62
N LEU A 303 26.21 -23.45 6.63
CA LEU A 303 25.69 -24.58 5.86
C LEU A 303 26.71 -25.13 4.86
N GLU A 304 26.53 -26.40 4.50
CA GLU A 304 27.26 -27.03 3.40
C GLU A 304 27.03 -26.32 2.06
N VAL A 305 28.02 -26.40 1.17
CA VAL A 305 28.02 -25.73 -0.14
C VAL A 305 26.74 -26.00 -0.92
N ILE A 306 26.28 -27.26 -0.97
CA ILE A 306 25.07 -27.64 -1.73
C ILE A 306 23.82 -26.96 -1.16
N LYS A 307 23.67 -26.97 0.17
CA LYS A 307 22.54 -26.33 0.87
C LYS A 307 22.57 -24.81 0.70
N ARG A 308 23.75 -24.18 0.73
CA ARG A 308 23.90 -22.73 0.46
C ARG A 308 23.50 -22.38 -0.97
N LYS A 309 23.96 -23.15 -1.95
CA LYS A 309 23.65 -22.95 -3.38
C LYS A 309 22.15 -22.93 -3.62
N ALA A 310 21.40 -23.88 -3.04
CA ALA A 310 19.94 -23.94 -3.19
C ALA A 310 19.23 -22.70 -2.62
N ILE A 311 19.70 -22.16 -1.47
CA ILE A 311 19.13 -20.92 -0.91
C ILE A 311 19.43 -19.73 -1.83
N VAL A 312 20.66 -19.64 -2.35
CA VAL A 312 21.05 -18.56 -3.28
C VAL A 312 20.23 -18.64 -4.57
N GLU A 313 20.00 -19.83 -5.13
CA GLU A 313 19.16 -20.00 -6.32
C GLU A 313 17.73 -19.50 -6.12
N ILE A 314 17.13 -19.75 -4.95
CA ILE A 314 15.80 -19.19 -4.63
C ILE A 314 15.87 -17.68 -4.47
N ILE A 315 16.93 -17.13 -3.88
CA ILE A 315 17.13 -15.67 -3.81
C ILE A 315 17.26 -15.07 -5.22
N LEU A 316 18.01 -15.70 -6.13
CA LEU A 316 18.14 -15.27 -7.52
C LEU A 316 16.80 -15.30 -8.28
N LYS A 317 15.95 -16.27 -7.95
CA LYS A 317 14.66 -16.48 -8.61
C LYS A 317 13.56 -15.58 -8.07
N ASP A 318 13.42 -15.48 -6.75
CA ASP A 318 12.29 -14.85 -6.05
C ASP A 318 12.68 -13.51 -5.40
N GLY A 319 13.97 -13.18 -5.34
CA GLY A 319 14.48 -11.88 -4.90
C GLY A 319 14.27 -11.64 -3.42
N LYS A 320 13.75 -10.46 -3.07
CA LYS A 320 13.48 -10.09 -1.67
C LYS A 320 12.43 -10.98 -1.00
N ILE A 321 11.54 -11.62 -1.75
CA ILE A 321 10.52 -12.54 -1.20
C ILE A 321 11.22 -13.74 -0.54
N ALA A 322 12.23 -14.30 -1.20
CA ALA A 322 13.05 -15.37 -0.63
C ALA A 322 13.72 -14.93 0.68
N VAL A 323 14.25 -13.71 0.70
CA VAL A 323 14.89 -13.13 1.88
C VAL A 323 13.90 -12.92 3.03
N ILE A 324 12.69 -12.44 2.73
CA ILE A 324 11.59 -12.31 3.71
C ILE A 324 11.25 -13.67 4.32
N LYS A 325 11.04 -14.70 3.49
CA LYS A 325 10.77 -16.07 3.95
C LYS A 325 11.90 -16.61 4.82
N LEU A 326 13.15 -16.40 4.40
CA LEU A 326 14.33 -16.79 5.15
C LEU A 326 14.36 -16.13 6.54
N PHE A 327 14.16 -14.82 6.63
CA PHE A 327 14.10 -14.16 7.93
C PHE A 327 12.94 -14.64 8.80
N LEU A 328 11.77 -14.86 8.22
CA LEU A 328 10.62 -15.38 8.96
C LEU A 328 10.89 -16.76 9.55
N VAL A 329 11.49 -17.67 8.78
CA VAL A 329 11.91 -18.99 9.28
C VAL A 329 12.94 -18.85 10.39
N LEU A 330 13.96 -18.00 10.22
CA LEU A 330 15.03 -17.82 11.21
C LEU A 330 14.55 -17.17 12.51
N PHE A 331 13.51 -16.34 12.46
CA PHE A 331 12.92 -15.66 13.62
C PHE A 331 11.80 -16.46 14.32
N LYS A 332 11.40 -17.62 13.77
CA LYS A 332 10.31 -18.47 14.30
C LYS A 332 10.48 -18.87 15.77
N SER A 333 11.73 -19.06 16.23
CA SER A 333 12.06 -19.40 17.61
C SER A 333 12.66 -18.21 18.37
N LEU A 334 11.89 -17.13 18.56
CA LEU A 334 12.37 -15.88 19.20
C LEU A 334 13.09 -16.10 20.53
N HIS A 335 12.67 -17.07 21.34
CA HIS A 335 13.28 -17.39 22.65
C HIS A 335 14.73 -17.90 22.55
N LYS A 336 15.18 -18.35 21.38
CA LYS A 336 16.56 -18.78 21.12
C LYS A 336 17.45 -17.64 20.61
N ILE A 337 16.88 -16.46 20.35
CA ILE A 337 17.56 -15.35 19.72
C ILE A 337 18.12 -14.41 20.78
N ASP A 338 19.44 -14.25 20.77
CA ASP A 338 20.09 -13.16 21.49
C ASP A 338 20.08 -11.89 20.63
N PHE A 339 19.17 -10.98 20.98
CA PHE A 339 18.99 -9.71 20.27
C PHE A 339 20.16 -8.73 20.42
N THR A 340 21.08 -8.97 21.36
CA THR A 340 22.31 -8.17 21.51
C THR A 340 23.42 -8.64 20.55
N ASN A 341 23.37 -9.89 20.08
CA ASN A 341 24.31 -10.47 19.13
C ASN A 341 23.59 -11.27 18.02
N LEU A 342 22.69 -10.59 17.31
CA LEU A 342 21.79 -11.19 16.31
C LEU A 342 22.50 -12.02 15.25
N ILE A 343 23.59 -11.51 14.66
CA ILE A 343 24.30 -12.22 13.57
C ILE A 343 24.79 -13.59 14.05
N ASN A 344 25.44 -13.65 15.21
CA ASN A 344 25.99 -14.90 15.73
C ASN A 344 24.89 -15.84 16.23
N SER A 345 23.86 -15.31 16.89
CA SER A 345 22.73 -16.10 17.36
C SER A 345 21.98 -16.75 16.19
N ILE A 346 21.74 -15.99 15.11
CA ILE A 346 21.11 -16.53 13.90
C ILE A 346 22.04 -17.54 13.21
N LYS A 347 23.36 -17.31 13.15
CA LYS A 347 24.31 -18.32 12.65
C LYS A 347 24.26 -19.63 13.43
N GLN A 348 24.06 -19.58 14.75
CA GLN A 348 23.88 -20.79 15.57
C GLN A 348 22.58 -21.51 15.21
N ILE A 349 21.48 -20.78 14.99
CA ILE A 349 20.21 -21.36 14.49
C ILE A 349 20.41 -22.01 13.11
N VAL A 350 21.14 -21.35 12.21
CA VAL A 350 21.47 -21.93 10.90
C VAL A 350 22.31 -23.21 11.06
N SER A 351 23.27 -23.22 11.99
CA SER A 351 24.10 -24.40 12.23
C SER A 351 23.33 -25.61 12.75
N SER A 352 22.17 -25.44 13.39
CA SER A 352 21.36 -26.60 13.79
C SER A 352 20.72 -27.33 12.61
N TYR A 353 20.65 -26.72 11.42
CA TYR A 353 20.16 -27.37 10.20
C TYR A 353 21.25 -28.20 9.48
N LEU A 354 22.47 -28.26 10.00
CA LEU A 354 23.56 -29.04 9.40
C LEU A 354 23.28 -30.55 9.42
N SER A 355 22.71 -31.05 10.52
CA SER A 355 22.46 -32.47 10.77
C SER A 355 21.16 -33.01 10.15
N ASP A 356 20.35 -32.17 9.51
CA ASP A 356 19.05 -32.56 8.97
C ASP A 356 19.14 -32.85 7.46
N ASP A 357 19.11 -34.15 7.12
CA ASP A 357 18.74 -34.65 5.78
C ASP A 357 17.23 -34.94 5.68
N SER A 358 16.48 -34.52 6.70
CA SER A 358 15.03 -34.70 6.77
C SER A 358 14.28 -33.67 5.90
N PRO A 359 12.98 -33.90 5.60
CA PRO A 359 12.10 -32.91 4.97
C PRO A 359 11.97 -31.59 5.76
N ASN A 360 12.53 -31.47 6.97
CA ASN A 360 12.61 -30.22 7.76
C ASN A 360 13.93 -29.45 7.55
N SER A 361 14.55 -29.58 6.37
CA SER A 361 15.70 -28.73 6.01
C SER A 361 15.31 -27.24 5.99
N LEU A 362 16.26 -26.34 6.28
CA LEU A 362 16.05 -24.89 6.19
C LEU A 362 15.44 -24.49 4.82
N LEU A 363 15.91 -25.13 3.75
CA LEU A 363 15.41 -24.92 2.39
C LEU A 363 13.92 -25.25 2.25
N ALA A 364 13.50 -26.40 2.79
CA ALA A 364 12.11 -26.82 2.78
C ALA A 364 11.23 -25.89 3.62
N GLU A 365 11.70 -25.46 4.80
CA GLU A 365 10.98 -24.48 5.61
C GLU A 365 10.84 -23.13 4.87
N VAL A 366 11.89 -22.66 4.19
CA VAL A 366 11.81 -21.42 3.39
C VAL A 366 10.83 -21.58 2.24
N LEU A 367 10.90 -22.66 1.45
CA LEU A 367 10.02 -22.88 0.30
C LEU A 367 8.54 -22.98 0.71
N ASN A 368 8.28 -23.73 1.78
CA ASN A 368 6.94 -24.00 2.28
C ASN A 368 6.39 -22.90 3.20
N TYR A 369 7.16 -21.84 3.50
CA TYR A 369 6.66 -20.75 4.32
C TYR A 369 5.54 -20.00 3.58
N GLU A 370 4.31 -20.14 4.09
CA GLU A 370 3.14 -19.46 3.56
C GLU A 370 3.20 -17.97 3.89
N LEU A 371 3.13 -17.15 2.85
CA LEU A 371 3.04 -15.70 2.97
C LEU A 371 1.64 -15.23 2.60
N ASN A 372 1.24 -14.07 3.10
CA ASN A 372 0.04 -13.41 2.61
C ASN A 372 0.17 -13.18 1.08
N PRO A 373 -0.90 -13.38 0.28
CA PRO A 373 -0.88 -13.22 -1.18
C PRO A 373 -0.21 -11.95 -1.71
N PHE A 374 -0.37 -10.81 -1.05
CA PHE A 374 0.32 -9.59 -1.48
C PHE A 374 1.84 -9.67 -1.27
N LEU A 375 2.35 -10.37 -0.25
CA LEU A 375 3.79 -10.60 -0.09
C LEU A 375 4.36 -11.61 -1.10
N LEU A 376 3.53 -12.33 -1.85
CA LEU A 376 3.96 -13.27 -2.90
C LEU A 376 4.36 -12.55 -4.20
N THR A 377 4.06 -11.27 -4.35
CA THR A 377 4.44 -10.48 -5.52
C THR A 377 5.53 -9.47 -5.18
N ASN A 378 6.48 -9.32 -6.12
CA ASN A 378 7.51 -8.30 -6.00
C ASN A 378 6.88 -6.93 -6.29
N HIS A 379 6.75 -6.12 -5.23
CA HIS A 379 6.27 -4.74 -5.33
C HIS A 379 7.45 -3.78 -5.43
N ILE A 380 7.46 -2.85 -6.37
CA ILE A 380 8.34 -1.69 -6.43
C ILE A 380 8.23 -0.87 -5.15
N PHE A 381 7.01 -0.69 -4.62
CA PHE A 381 6.76 0.09 -3.42
C PHE A 381 6.38 -0.81 -2.24
N ASN A 382 7.18 -0.74 -1.17
CA ASN A 382 6.94 -1.53 0.03
C ASN A 382 5.96 -0.79 0.96
N THR A 383 4.75 -1.32 1.13
CA THR A 383 3.73 -0.75 2.01
C THR A 383 3.98 -1.16 3.46
N LEU A 384 4.43 -0.24 4.32
CA LEU A 384 4.73 -0.55 5.74
C LEU A 384 3.51 -0.98 6.58
N GLN A 385 2.30 -0.67 6.11
CA GLN A 385 1.04 -1.13 6.69
C GLN A 385 0.54 -2.34 5.90
N PHE A 386 0.91 -3.53 6.34
CA PHE A 386 0.53 -4.78 5.70
C PHE A 386 0.53 -5.95 6.71
N PRO A 387 -0.48 -6.86 6.73
CA PRO A 387 -1.63 -6.97 5.83
C PRO A 387 -2.57 -5.77 5.94
N PRO A 388 -3.38 -5.45 4.90
CA PRO A 388 -4.41 -4.44 5.04
C PRO A 388 -5.22 -4.79 6.29
N ASN A 389 -5.53 -3.80 7.13
CA ASN A 389 -6.44 -4.03 8.23
C ASN A 389 -7.70 -4.67 7.62
N LYS A 390 -7.96 -5.94 7.95
CA LYS A 390 -9.18 -6.65 7.53
C LYS A 390 -10.44 -5.87 7.94
N GLU A 391 -10.28 -4.90 8.85
CA GLU A 391 -11.34 -4.06 9.40
C GLU A 391 -11.80 -2.89 8.50
N MET A 392 -11.10 -2.57 7.40
CA MET A 392 -11.51 -1.49 6.49
C MET A 392 -11.82 -1.94 5.04
N GLN A 393 -11.92 -3.24 4.78
CA GLN A 393 -12.74 -3.70 3.64
C GLN A 393 -14.19 -3.41 3.99
N ARG A 394 -14.77 -2.33 3.43
CA ARG A 394 -16.21 -1.97 3.48
C ARG A 394 -16.96 -2.74 4.59
N ARG A 395 -16.89 -2.28 5.85
CA ARG A 395 -17.82 -2.75 6.89
C ARG A 395 -19.22 -2.29 6.48
N ILE A 396 -19.83 -2.96 5.51
CA ILE A 396 -21.27 -3.05 5.46
C ILE A 396 -21.57 -3.82 6.73
N ILE A 397 -22.22 -3.16 7.70
CA ILE A 397 -22.64 -3.87 8.88
C ILE A 397 -23.47 -5.06 8.44
N ASN A 398 -23.01 -6.26 8.79
CA ASN A 398 -23.73 -7.47 8.45
C ASN A 398 -24.90 -7.64 9.42
N LYS A 399 -25.98 -8.26 8.94
CA LYS A 399 -27.18 -8.55 9.74
C LYS A 399 -26.85 -9.23 11.09
N GLU A 400 -25.84 -10.09 11.10
CA GLU A 400 -25.32 -10.79 12.29
C GLU A 400 -24.79 -9.84 13.37
N GLN A 401 -24.18 -8.71 12.98
CA GLN A 401 -23.63 -7.73 13.93
C GLN A 401 -24.71 -6.85 14.54
N LEU A 402 -25.88 -6.74 13.91
CA LEU A 402 -27.04 -5.98 14.41
C LEU A 402 -27.98 -6.83 15.26
N GLN A 403 -27.73 -8.13 15.33
CA GLN A 403 -28.60 -9.05 16.04
C GLN A 403 -28.67 -8.69 17.53
N GLY A 404 -29.88 -8.38 18.01
CA GLY A 404 -30.12 -8.03 19.41
C GLY A 404 -29.60 -6.66 19.86
N ILE A 405 -29.20 -5.78 18.93
CA ILE A 405 -28.77 -4.41 19.26
C ILE A 405 -29.95 -3.52 19.67
N SER A 406 -31.11 -3.68 19.03
CA SER A 406 -32.33 -2.90 19.29
C SER A 406 -33.47 -3.80 19.74
N ASP A 407 -34.25 -3.30 20.71
CA ASP A 407 -35.53 -3.88 21.09
C ASP A 407 -36.71 -3.24 20.32
N ILE A 408 -36.46 -2.16 19.56
CA ILE A 408 -37.48 -1.41 18.81
C ILE A 408 -37.61 -1.93 17.37
N VAL A 409 -36.48 -2.09 16.67
CA VAL A 409 -36.40 -2.52 15.26
C VAL A 409 -35.71 -3.89 15.14
N ASN A 410 -36.10 -4.68 14.14
CA ASN A 410 -35.33 -5.87 13.77
C ASN A 410 -34.09 -5.50 12.93
N GLU A 411 -33.27 -6.49 12.60
CA GLU A 411 -31.99 -6.26 11.92
C GLU A 411 -32.17 -5.70 10.50
N ASP A 412 -33.22 -6.11 9.77
CA ASP A 412 -33.50 -5.59 8.43
C ASP A 412 -33.95 -4.13 8.48
N GLU A 413 -34.81 -3.79 9.44
CA GLU A 413 -35.29 -2.43 9.71
C GLU A 413 -34.14 -1.52 10.17
N PHE A 414 -33.20 -2.03 10.98
CA PHE A 414 -32.01 -1.29 11.38
C PHE A 414 -31.08 -1.08 10.16
N LEU A 415 -30.88 -2.09 9.31
CA LEU A 415 -30.13 -1.95 8.07
C LEU A 415 -30.72 -0.87 7.15
N GLU A 416 -32.05 -0.78 7.04
CA GLU A 416 -32.69 0.32 6.32
C GLU A 416 -32.29 1.69 6.89
N ILE A 417 -32.27 1.86 8.22
CA ILE A 417 -31.80 3.10 8.87
C ILE A 417 -30.33 3.37 8.50
N TYR A 418 -29.48 2.34 8.49
CA TYR A 418 -28.06 2.46 8.09
C TYR A 418 -27.92 3.05 6.68
N THR A 419 -28.72 2.61 5.72
CA THR A 419 -28.66 3.16 4.35
C THR A 419 -28.99 4.67 4.28
N MET A 420 -29.68 5.20 5.29
CA MET A 420 -30.01 6.63 5.39
C MET A 420 -28.89 7.47 6.01
N LEU A 421 -27.96 6.86 6.77
CA LEU A 421 -26.86 7.56 7.43
C LEU A 421 -25.81 8.08 6.43
N PRO A 422 -25.02 9.11 6.78
CA PRO A 422 -23.85 9.52 6.00
C PRO A 422 -22.91 8.33 5.75
N PRO A 423 -22.30 8.18 4.56
CA PRO A 423 -21.47 7.03 4.22
C PRO A 423 -20.35 6.75 5.23
N ARG A 424 -19.79 7.80 5.85
CA ARG A 424 -18.76 7.71 6.90
C ARG A 424 -19.21 6.96 8.16
N LEU A 425 -20.51 6.98 8.48
CA LEU A 425 -21.07 6.31 9.67
C LEU A 425 -21.59 4.91 9.38
N GLN A 426 -21.82 4.59 8.10
CA GLN A 426 -22.29 3.27 7.70
C GLN A 426 -21.27 2.15 8.01
N MET A 427 -20.02 2.54 8.34
CA MET A 427 -18.93 1.64 8.70
C MET A 427 -18.69 1.52 10.23
N LEU A 428 -19.46 2.24 11.05
CA LEU A 428 -19.29 2.29 12.50
C LEU A 428 -20.37 1.47 13.19
N ILE A 429 -19.96 0.57 14.09
CA ILE A 429 -20.88 -0.23 14.91
C ILE A 429 -21.58 0.70 15.89
N PRO A 430 -22.92 0.68 15.98
CA PRO A 430 -23.64 1.63 16.80
C PRO A 430 -23.54 1.19 18.27
N GLU A 431 -23.10 2.07 19.15
CA GLU A 431 -23.11 1.83 20.59
C GLU A 431 -24.44 2.31 21.18
N GLN A 432 -25.23 1.42 21.80
CA GLN A 432 -26.45 1.83 22.50
C GLN A 432 -26.08 2.53 23.81
N ILE A 433 -26.25 3.85 23.86
CA ILE A 433 -25.88 4.68 25.02
C ILE A 433 -27.07 4.97 25.95
N PHE A 434 -28.30 4.80 25.44
CA PHE A 434 -29.52 5.00 26.20
C PHE A 434 -30.62 4.06 25.70
N THR A 435 -31.33 3.42 26.63
CA THR A 435 -32.58 2.72 26.34
C THR A 435 -33.60 2.94 27.44
N SER A 436 -34.79 3.38 27.06
CA SER A 436 -35.89 3.66 28.00
C SER A 436 -36.34 2.46 28.84
N SER A 437 -36.04 1.22 28.42
CA SER A 437 -36.33 0.01 29.19
C SER A 437 -35.45 -0.12 30.44
N ILE A 438 -34.26 0.47 30.41
CA ILE A 438 -33.27 0.42 31.50
C ILE A 438 -33.14 1.79 32.18
N ASP A 439 -32.94 2.85 31.39
CA ASP A 439 -32.65 4.20 31.88
C ASP A 439 -33.92 5.01 32.23
N GLY A 440 -35.11 4.47 31.92
CA GLY A 440 -36.40 5.11 32.14
C GLY A 440 -36.72 6.21 31.13
N LEU A 441 -37.83 6.91 31.36
CA LEU A 441 -38.36 7.95 30.44
C LEU A 441 -38.17 9.34 31.06
N SER A 442 -36.92 9.82 31.06
CA SER A 442 -36.55 11.17 31.51
C SER A 442 -35.61 11.83 30.51
N LEU A 443 -35.97 13.02 30.05
CA LEU A 443 -35.12 13.81 29.15
C LEU A 443 -33.79 14.20 29.80
N LYS A 444 -33.82 14.47 31.11
CA LYS A 444 -32.59 14.77 31.88
C LYS A 444 -31.61 13.62 31.83
N THR A 445 -32.09 12.39 32.01
CA THR A 445 -31.26 11.18 31.90
C THR A 445 -30.71 11.03 30.49
N LEU A 446 -31.55 11.22 29.46
CA LEU A 446 -31.12 11.17 28.06
C LEU A 446 -29.99 12.17 27.77
N TYR A 447 -30.14 13.45 28.17
CA TYR A 447 -29.09 14.44 28.01
C TYR A 447 -27.79 14.04 28.73
N SER A 448 -27.89 13.53 29.96
CA SER A 448 -26.70 13.12 30.71
C SER A 448 -25.91 11.99 30.05
N LYS A 449 -26.61 11.04 29.40
CA LYS A 449 -25.99 9.94 28.64
C LYS A 449 -25.41 10.40 27.31
N CYS A 450 -26.00 11.42 26.68
CA CYS A 450 -25.58 11.92 25.38
C CYS A 450 -24.51 13.03 25.44
N MET A 451 -24.22 13.59 26.63
CA MET A 451 -23.42 14.81 26.81
C MET A 451 -22.01 14.74 26.20
N TYR A 452 -21.40 13.56 26.16
CA TYR A 452 -20.05 13.34 25.64
C TYR A 452 -20.01 12.60 24.30
N HIS A 453 -21.16 12.41 23.68
CA HIS A 453 -21.28 11.72 22.39
C HIS A 453 -21.70 12.71 21.30
N SER A 454 -21.31 12.40 20.07
CA SER A 454 -21.71 13.12 18.87
C SER A 454 -22.22 12.10 17.85
N LEU A 455 -22.83 12.55 16.75
CA LEU A 455 -23.36 11.64 15.73
C LEU A 455 -24.36 10.65 16.37
N LEU A 456 -25.52 11.16 16.77
CA LEU A 456 -26.50 10.39 17.55
C LEU A 456 -27.63 9.90 16.67
N LEU A 457 -28.00 8.63 16.77
CA LEU A 457 -29.22 8.08 16.18
C LEU A 457 -30.24 7.81 17.28
N ILE A 458 -31.36 8.53 17.24
CA ILE A 458 -32.48 8.34 18.18
C ILE A 458 -33.57 7.56 17.44
N ILE A 459 -33.96 6.40 17.99
CA ILE A 459 -35.05 5.56 17.49
C ILE A 459 -36.18 5.57 18.50
N CYS A 460 -37.41 5.78 18.03
CA CYS A 460 -38.60 5.89 18.88
C CYS A 460 -39.69 4.95 18.38
N ARG A 461 -40.39 4.34 19.34
CA ARG A 461 -41.59 3.54 19.10
C ARG A 461 -42.81 4.16 19.76
N ARG A 462 -43.89 4.28 18.99
CA ARG A 462 -45.22 4.62 19.50
C ARG A 462 -46.29 3.82 18.77
N GLY A 463 -46.92 2.87 19.45
CA GLY A 463 -47.83 1.89 18.86
C GLY A 463 -47.12 1.08 17.76
N SER A 464 -47.67 1.14 16.55
CA SER A 464 -47.10 0.54 15.35
C SER A 464 -46.13 1.46 14.59
N TYR A 465 -45.93 2.70 15.04
CA TYR A 465 -45.08 3.69 14.37
C TYR A 465 -43.65 3.60 14.91
N ILE A 466 -42.70 3.59 13.99
CA ILE A 466 -41.27 3.62 14.28
C ILE A 466 -40.66 4.74 13.46
N PHE A 467 -40.01 5.67 14.15
CA PHE A 467 -39.48 6.91 13.58
C PHE A 467 -38.33 7.40 14.44
N GLY A 468 -37.61 8.42 13.96
CA GLY A 468 -36.47 8.92 14.69
C GLY A 468 -35.78 10.09 14.02
N VAL A 469 -34.60 10.40 14.56
CA VAL A 469 -33.73 11.46 14.08
C VAL A 469 -32.28 11.00 14.14
N PHE A 470 -31.52 11.33 13.10
CA PHE A 470 -30.06 11.31 13.14
C PHE A 470 -29.57 12.74 13.36
N VAL A 471 -28.73 12.93 14.38
CA VAL A 471 -28.20 14.21 14.84
C VAL A 471 -26.71 14.24 14.55
N ALA A 472 -26.28 15.13 13.66
CA ALA A 472 -24.90 15.16 13.17
C ALA A 472 -23.89 15.86 14.11
N GLU A 473 -24.36 16.41 15.23
CA GLU A 473 -23.54 17.10 16.23
C GLU A 473 -24.05 16.83 17.65
N SER A 474 -23.23 17.12 18.66
CA SER A 474 -23.57 16.93 20.08
C SER A 474 -24.67 17.89 20.53
N PHE A 475 -25.43 17.50 21.55
CA PHE A 475 -26.44 18.40 22.11
C PHE A 475 -25.81 19.57 22.86
N GLU A 476 -26.25 20.79 22.54
CA GLU A 476 -25.84 22.03 23.18
C GLU A 476 -27.03 22.72 23.85
N MET A 477 -26.90 22.99 25.15
CA MET A 477 -27.92 23.71 25.93
C MET A 477 -27.77 25.21 25.69
N LYS A 478 -28.43 25.75 24.67
CA LYS A 478 -28.42 27.18 24.33
C LYS A 478 -29.78 27.66 23.83
N LYS A 479 -30.00 28.98 23.90
CA LYS A 479 -31.28 29.62 23.57
C LYS A 479 -31.59 29.61 22.07
N ASP A 480 -30.56 29.61 21.23
CA ASP A 480 -30.69 29.67 19.78
C ASP A 480 -30.68 28.28 19.16
N PHE A 481 -31.32 28.14 18.00
CA PHE A 481 -31.25 26.92 17.21
C PHE A 481 -29.82 26.64 16.73
N TYR A 482 -29.50 25.36 16.63
CA TYR A 482 -28.24 24.85 16.10
C TYR A 482 -28.48 23.59 15.26
N GLY A 483 -27.44 22.92 14.81
CA GLY A 483 -27.52 21.81 13.86
C GLY A 483 -26.84 22.17 12.55
N ASN A 484 -26.19 21.18 11.95
CA ASN A 484 -25.78 21.20 10.56
C ASN A 484 -26.78 20.42 9.67
N SER A 485 -26.64 20.59 8.35
CA SER A 485 -27.56 20.02 7.35
C SER A 485 -27.47 18.50 7.16
N GLU A 486 -26.51 17.81 7.80
CA GLU A 486 -26.48 16.34 7.81
C GLU A 486 -27.50 15.74 8.80
N THR A 487 -28.09 16.55 9.70
CA THR A 487 -29.19 16.13 10.58
C THR A 487 -30.44 15.85 9.75
N PHE A 488 -31.10 14.71 9.99
CA PHE A 488 -32.31 14.32 9.26
C PHE A 488 -33.30 13.53 10.12
N LEU A 489 -34.57 13.61 9.78
CA LEU A 489 -35.63 12.77 10.37
C LEU A 489 -35.87 11.54 9.49
N PHE A 490 -36.37 10.46 10.09
CA PHE A 490 -36.79 9.30 9.32
C PHE A 490 -38.02 8.61 9.93
N THR A 491 -38.73 7.87 9.07
CA THR A 491 -39.76 6.89 9.46
C THR A 491 -39.35 5.53 8.94
N ILE A 492 -39.61 4.46 9.69
CA ILE A 492 -39.52 3.07 9.24
C ILE A 492 -40.92 2.47 9.09
N LYS A 493 -41.80 2.72 10.07
CA LYS A 493 -43.22 2.31 10.02
C LYS A 493 -44.15 3.52 10.12
N PRO A 494 -45.23 3.59 9.31
CA PRO A 494 -45.74 2.54 8.41
C PRO A 494 -44.99 2.45 7.06
N LYS A 495 -44.16 3.45 6.71
CA LYS A 495 -43.37 3.45 5.48
C LYS A 495 -41.99 4.03 5.73
N SER A 496 -40.98 3.34 5.20
CA SER A 496 -39.57 3.77 5.25
C SER A 496 -39.36 5.04 4.43
N ARG A 497 -38.86 6.12 5.05
CA ARG A 497 -38.59 7.41 4.39
C ARG A 497 -37.59 8.27 5.18
N LYS A 498 -36.66 8.90 4.47
CA LYS A 498 -35.73 9.93 4.97
C LYS A 498 -36.25 11.33 4.66
N TYR A 499 -36.13 12.25 5.63
CA TYR A 499 -36.45 13.67 5.51
C TYR A 499 -35.21 14.50 5.86
N SER A 500 -34.41 14.82 4.85
CA SER A 500 -33.19 15.63 4.99
C SER A 500 -33.50 17.13 5.11
N HIS A 501 -32.56 17.89 5.66
CA HIS A 501 -32.59 19.35 5.57
C HIS A 501 -32.58 19.80 4.11
N ILE A 502 -33.46 20.73 3.74
CA ILE A 502 -33.58 21.23 2.36
C ILE A 502 -32.67 22.43 2.16
N GLN A 503 -31.89 22.41 1.08
CA GLN A 503 -31.06 23.54 0.66
C GLN A 503 -31.94 24.78 0.42
N ASN A 504 -31.61 25.90 1.08
CA ASN A 504 -32.40 27.17 1.14
C ASN A 504 -33.65 27.17 2.05
N SER A 505 -33.82 26.18 2.92
CA SER A 505 -34.81 26.26 4.02
C SER A 505 -34.22 27.00 5.24
N ASN A 506 -35.03 27.21 6.29
CA ASN A 506 -34.54 27.83 7.52
C ASN A 506 -33.49 26.95 8.24
N HIS A 507 -32.71 27.56 9.14
CA HIS A 507 -31.69 26.88 9.93
C HIS A 507 -32.18 26.48 11.35
N PHE A 508 -33.48 26.32 11.54
CA PHE A 508 -34.07 25.93 12.84
C PHE A 508 -34.01 24.42 13.05
N ILE A 509 -32.81 23.83 13.06
CA ILE A 509 -32.60 22.38 12.98
C ILE A 509 -32.76 21.69 14.34
N ILE A 510 -32.08 22.16 15.40
CA ILE A 510 -32.10 21.58 16.75
C ILE A 510 -32.32 22.69 17.77
N ASN A 511 -33.16 22.45 18.76
CA ASN A 511 -33.32 23.28 19.95
C ASN A 511 -33.37 22.39 21.20
N SER A 512 -32.49 22.65 22.15
CA SER A 512 -32.33 21.86 23.36
C SER A 512 -32.48 22.75 24.59
N THR A 513 -33.55 22.54 25.34
CA THR A 513 -33.81 23.17 26.65
C THR A 513 -33.91 22.09 27.73
N PRO A 514 -33.85 22.47 29.02
CA PRO A 514 -34.05 21.51 30.11
C PRO A 514 -35.41 20.80 30.07
N GLU A 515 -36.42 21.46 29.50
CA GLU A 515 -37.80 20.98 29.43
C GLU A 515 -38.15 20.28 28.11
N ALA A 516 -37.42 20.57 27.03
CA ALA A 516 -37.73 20.01 25.71
C ALA A 516 -36.49 19.83 24.82
N LEU A 517 -36.50 18.76 24.01
CA LEU A 517 -35.55 18.53 22.91
C LEU A 517 -36.32 18.49 21.60
N SER A 518 -36.05 19.43 20.71
CA SER A 518 -36.84 19.64 19.49
C SER A 518 -35.98 19.68 18.23
N PHE A 519 -36.52 19.13 17.15
CA PHE A 519 -35.91 19.06 15.83
C PHE A 519 -36.84 19.67 14.79
N GLY A 520 -36.32 20.60 13.99
CA GLY A 520 -36.96 21.23 12.83
C GLY A 520 -38.12 22.16 13.17
N GLY A 521 -37.92 23.48 13.07
CA GLY A 521 -38.91 24.51 13.42
C GLY A 521 -39.39 25.41 12.26
N GLY A 522 -39.79 26.64 12.61
CA GLY A 522 -40.13 27.72 11.65
C GLY A 522 -41.62 28.00 11.44
N THR A 523 -42.52 27.13 11.89
CA THR A 523 -43.99 27.30 11.77
C THR A 523 -44.70 27.35 13.12
N GLY A 524 -43.96 27.61 14.21
CA GLY A 524 -44.48 27.63 15.58
C GLY A 524 -44.59 26.26 16.26
N HIS A 525 -44.43 25.17 15.50
CA HIS A 525 -44.38 23.80 16.01
C HIS A 525 -43.16 23.05 15.46
N PRO A 526 -42.52 22.18 16.28
CA PRO A 526 -41.39 21.39 15.83
C PRO A 526 -41.82 20.15 15.03
N SER A 527 -40.90 19.66 14.19
CA SER A 527 -41.10 18.45 13.38
C SER A 527 -41.14 17.21 14.25
N LEU A 528 -40.26 17.17 15.24
CA LEU A 528 -40.20 16.18 16.29
C LEU A 528 -39.77 16.88 17.58
N SER A 529 -40.45 16.61 18.69
CA SER A 529 -40.08 17.14 20.00
C SER A 529 -40.38 16.15 21.10
N PHE A 530 -39.48 16.12 22.08
CA PHE A 530 -39.58 15.36 23.31
C PHE A 530 -39.67 16.32 24.49
N ASP A 531 -40.66 16.13 25.37
CA ASP A 531 -40.72 16.86 26.64
C ASP A 531 -39.88 16.18 27.74
N CYS A 532 -39.95 16.71 28.96
CA CYS A 532 -39.20 16.21 30.12
C CYS A 532 -39.46 14.72 30.47
N TYR A 533 -40.59 14.16 30.03
CA TYR A 533 -40.98 12.75 30.21
C TYR A 533 -40.85 11.92 28.93
N LEU A 534 -40.19 12.46 27.90
CA LEU A 534 -40.07 11.86 26.56
C LEU A 534 -41.45 11.57 25.92
N ASN A 535 -42.44 12.43 26.17
CA ASN A 535 -43.66 12.47 25.36
C ASN A 535 -43.33 13.09 24.00
N VAL A 536 -43.87 12.50 22.94
CA VAL A 536 -43.58 12.92 21.57
C VAL A 536 -44.66 13.81 21.00
N ILE A 537 -44.23 14.92 20.41
CA ILE A 537 -45.02 15.76 19.51
C ILE A 537 -44.34 15.80 18.15
N SER A 538 -45.09 15.58 17.08
CA SER A 538 -44.57 15.67 15.71
C SER A 538 -45.56 16.39 14.80
N GLN A 539 -45.06 17.38 14.05
CA GLN A 539 -45.84 18.15 13.09
C GLN A 539 -45.05 18.38 11.81
N THR A 540 -45.67 19.10 10.86
CA THR A 540 -45.01 19.52 9.63
C THR A 540 -44.12 20.74 9.88
N SER A 541 -42.93 20.76 9.29
CA SER A 541 -42.07 21.95 9.30
C SER A 541 -41.43 22.22 7.93
N PRO A 542 -41.08 23.48 7.64
CA PRO A 542 -40.29 23.83 6.46
C PRO A 542 -38.81 23.39 6.54
N THR A 543 -38.27 23.08 7.73
CA THR A 543 -36.85 22.69 7.89
C THR A 543 -36.55 21.34 7.22
N PHE A 544 -37.44 20.36 7.37
CA PHE A 544 -37.28 19.02 6.81
C PHE A 544 -38.37 18.64 5.78
N ASN A 545 -39.41 19.48 5.62
CA ASN A 545 -40.57 19.21 4.76
C ASN A 545 -41.19 17.83 5.01
N ASN A 546 -41.25 17.44 6.29
CA ASN A 546 -41.80 16.17 6.74
C ASN A 546 -43.31 16.30 7.00
N PRO A 547 -44.12 15.26 6.76
CA PRO A 547 -45.43 15.14 7.37
C PRO A 547 -45.29 14.84 8.88
N PRO A 548 -46.36 14.94 9.68
CA PRO A 548 -46.37 14.42 11.04
C PRO A 548 -45.92 12.95 11.06
N LEU A 549 -44.88 12.64 11.83
CA LEU A 549 -44.27 11.30 11.90
C LEU A 549 -45.17 10.31 12.67
N VAL A 550 -46.00 10.85 13.57
CA VAL A 550 -47.04 10.13 14.30
C VAL A 550 -48.38 10.88 14.24
N PRO A 551 -49.52 10.18 14.24
CA PRO A 551 -50.83 10.81 14.33
C PRO A 551 -50.97 11.65 15.59
N ARG A 552 -51.66 12.79 15.49
CA ARG A 552 -51.91 13.70 16.63
C ARG A 552 -52.67 13.04 17.78
N SER A 553 -53.52 12.05 17.49
CA SER A 553 -54.22 11.25 18.51
C SER A 553 -53.30 10.39 19.37
N LEU A 554 -52.05 10.18 18.93
CA LEU A 554 -51.03 9.39 19.62
C LEU A 554 -49.90 10.26 20.20
N ALA A 555 -50.03 11.60 20.16
CA ALA A 555 -49.09 12.57 20.72
C ALA A 555 -49.11 12.51 22.26
N SER A 556 -48.40 11.54 22.80
CA SER A 556 -48.24 11.30 24.23
C SER A 556 -46.93 10.52 24.46
N ARG A 557 -46.78 9.90 25.63
CA ARG A 557 -45.60 9.11 26.03
C ARG A 557 -45.18 8.10 24.96
N CYS A 558 -43.90 8.13 24.58
CA CYS A 558 -43.30 7.06 23.79
C CYS A 558 -43.35 5.72 24.52
N ASP A 559 -43.53 4.63 23.78
CA ASP A 559 -43.53 3.29 24.37
C ASP A 559 -42.08 2.87 24.67
N ARG A 560 -41.17 3.17 23.72
CA ARG A 560 -39.73 3.01 23.88
C ARG A 560 -38.96 4.08 23.11
N VAL A 561 -37.80 4.43 23.64
CA VAL A 561 -36.78 5.29 23.04
C VAL A 561 -35.42 4.63 23.23
N GLU A 562 -34.63 4.59 22.16
CA GLU A 562 -33.25 4.13 22.15
C GLU A 562 -32.36 5.20 21.49
N VAL A 563 -31.14 5.37 21.98
CA VAL A 563 -30.14 6.26 21.40
C VAL A 563 -28.84 5.51 21.16
N TYR A 564 -28.30 5.68 19.97
CA TYR A 564 -27.05 5.09 19.53
C TYR A 564 -26.02 6.16 19.19
N SER A 565 -24.76 5.91 19.54
CA SER A 565 -23.60 6.73 19.22
C SER A 565 -22.75 6.04 18.16
N PHE A 566 -22.15 6.82 17.25
CA PHE A 566 -21.17 6.36 16.25
C PHE A 566 -19.79 6.99 16.49
N CYS A 567 -19.39 7.15 17.76
CA CYS A 567 -18.08 7.68 18.17
C CYS A 567 -17.09 6.57 18.47
#